data_AF-A0A2T0KQA3-F1
#
_entry.id   AF-A0A2T0KQA3-F1
#
_cell.length_a   1.000
_cell.length_b   1.000
_cell.length_c   1.000
_cell.angle_alpha   90.00
_cell.angle_beta   90.00
_cell.angle_gamma   90.00
#
_symmetry.space_group_name_H-M   'P 1'
#
loop_
_entity.id
_entity.type
_entity.pdbx_description
1 polymer ?
#
loop_
_entity_poly.entity_id
_entity_poly.type
_entity_poly.pdbx_seq_one_letter_code
_entity_poly.pdbx_strand_id
1 'polypeptide(L)'
;MSDDPVDHELERMAGNRQAAAEVKRHLIALRDGAAGPELAEMARDVLDGRISFRDVARSSAYAEPLMNAQEAFLRWQSQVEEEEHARLVAETQERLYGDQDS
;
A
#
# COMPACT_ATOMS: atom_id res chain seq x y z
N MET A 1 -12.53 17.52 0.28
CA MET A 1 -11.68 17.50 -0.94
C MET A 1 -10.28 17.78 -0.45
N SER A 2 -9.39 16.80 -0.46
CA SER A 2 -8.01 17.02 0.01
C SER A 2 -7.31 17.91 -1.01
N ASP A 3 -6.88 19.09 -0.55
CA ASP A 3 -6.17 20.12 -1.31
C ASP A 3 -4.66 19.80 -1.40
N ASP A 4 -4.31 18.52 -1.25
CA ASP A 4 -2.95 18.03 -1.14
C ASP A 4 -2.35 17.89 -2.55
N PRO A 5 -1.26 18.59 -2.89
CA PRO A 5 -0.64 18.51 -4.21
C PRO A 5 -0.20 17.08 -4.59
N VAL A 6 0.11 16.24 -3.60
CA VAL A 6 0.42 14.81 -3.83
C VAL A 6 -0.83 14.05 -4.28
N ASP A 7 -2.01 14.33 -3.72
CA ASP A 7 -3.26 13.67 -4.12
C ASP A 7 -3.60 13.95 -5.58
N HIS A 8 -3.41 15.19 -6.03
CA HIS A 8 -3.63 15.58 -7.42
C HIS A 8 -2.60 15.01 -8.40
N GLU A 9 -1.36 14.80 -7.95
CA GLU A 9 -0.35 14.10 -8.75
C GLU A 9 -0.71 12.61 -8.90
N LEU A 10 -1.05 11.95 -7.79
CA LEU A 10 -1.44 10.55 -7.76
C LEU A 10 -2.70 10.30 -8.61
N GLU A 11 -3.71 11.17 -8.53
CA GLU A 11 -4.92 11.06 -9.36
C GLU A 11 -4.63 11.20 -10.85
N ARG A 12 -3.75 12.14 -11.24
CA ARG A 12 -3.34 12.28 -12.64
C ARG A 12 -2.54 11.08 -13.14
N MET A 13 -1.73 10.47 -12.29
CA MET A 13 -0.87 9.36 -12.68
C MET A 13 -1.65 8.03 -12.72
N ALA A 14 -2.52 7.80 -11.74
CA ALA A 14 -3.32 6.59 -11.63
C ALA A 14 -4.58 6.62 -12.53
N GLY A 15 -4.92 7.79 -13.08
CA GLY A 15 -6.04 7.99 -14.00
C GLY A 15 -7.42 7.98 -13.32
N ASN A 16 -7.50 7.66 -12.03
CA ASN A 16 -8.70 7.78 -11.23
C ASN A 16 -8.39 7.90 -9.72
N ARG A 17 -9.36 8.43 -8.98
CA ARG A 17 -9.25 8.71 -7.55
C ARG A 17 -9.06 7.47 -6.67
N GLN A 18 -9.71 6.36 -7.02
CA GLN A 18 -9.67 5.14 -6.22
C GLN A 18 -8.27 4.53 -6.27
N ALA A 19 -7.70 4.40 -7.47
CA ALA A 19 -6.34 3.94 -7.66
C ALA A 19 -5.31 4.89 -7.01
N ALA A 20 -5.52 6.21 -7.06
CA ALA A 20 -4.67 7.16 -6.35
C ALA A 20 -4.69 6.97 -4.82
N ALA A 21 -5.86 6.67 -4.25
CA ALA A 21 -5.99 6.38 -2.82
C ALA A 21 -5.32 5.07 -2.40
N GLU A 22 -5.30 4.05 -3.28
CA GLU A 22 -4.51 2.84 -3.06
C GLU A 22 -3.01 3.14 -3.08
N VAL A 23 -2.52 3.87 -4.09
CA VAL A 23 -1.10 4.25 -4.18
C VAL A 23 -0.68 5.07 -2.95
N LYS A 24 -1.51 6.00 -2.47
CA LYS A 24 -1.23 6.76 -1.23
C LYS A 24 -1.15 5.86 0.00
N ARG A 25 -2.05 4.89 0.13
CA ARG A 25 -1.99 3.89 1.23
C ARG A 25 -0.71 3.08 1.18
N HIS A 26 -0.25 2.69 0.00
CA HIS A 26 1.01 1.95 -0.14
C HIS A 26 2.23 2.80 0.21
N LEU A 27 2.26 4.08 -0.19
CA LEU A 27 3.31 5.01 0.24
C LEU A 27 3.34 5.17 1.76
N ILE A 28 2.19 5.22 2.42
CA ILE A 28 2.11 5.28 3.89
C ILE A 28 2.70 4.01 4.52
N ALA A 29 2.38 2.83 3.99
CA ALA A 29 2.95 1.57 4.48
C ALA A 29 4.48 1.51 4.29
N LEU A 30 4.99 2.01 3.16
CA LEU A 30 6.44 2.09 2.90
C LEU A 30 7.13 3.04 3.88
N ARG A 31 6.55 4.22 4.14
CA ARG A 31 7.03 5.20 5.13
C ARG A 31 7.19 4.58 6.52
N ASP A 32 6.27 3.68 6.87
CA ASP A 32 6.24 3.02 8.17
C ASP A 32 7.21 1.83 8.25
N GLY A 33 8.00 1.59 7.19
CA GLY A 33 9.16 0.70 7.18
C GLY A 33 8.94 -0.65 6.52
N ALA A 34 7.80 -0.87 5.83
CA ALA A 34 7.43 -2.16 5.26
C ALA A 34 8.46 -2.74 4.26
N ALA A 35 9.33 -1.91 3.68
CA ALA A 35 10.34 -2.32 2.70
C ALA A 35 11.75 -1.83 3.05
N GLY A 36 12.01 -1.50 4.31
CA GLY A 36 13.33 -1.04 4.77
C GLY A 36 13.53 0.48 4.71
N PRO A 37 14.66 0.96 5.26
CA PRO A 37 14.86 2.39 5.57
C PRO A 37 14.96 3.28 4.34
N GLU A 38 15.58 2.81 3.25
CA GLU A 38 15.76 3.61 2.03
C GLU A 38 14.43 3.93 1.35
N LEU A 39 13.51 2.96 1.31
CA LEU A 39 12.16 3.13 0.76
C LEU A 39 11.24 3.91 1.71
N ALA A 40 11.49 3.83 3.02
CA ALA A 40 10.78 4.64 3.99
C ALA A 40 11.11 6.13 3.84
N GLU A 41 12.38 6.50 3.65
CA GLU A 41 12.77 7.89 3.38
C GLU A 41 12.22 8.40 2.06
N MET A 42 12.29 7.59 0.99
CA MET A 42 11.69 7.94 -0.30
C MET A 42 10.19 8.19 -0.17
N ALA A 43 9.46 7.32 0.53
CA ALA A 43 8.03 7.49 0.73
C ALA A 43 7.69 8.74 1.55
N ARG A 44 8.53 9.12 2.53
CA ARG A 44 8.39 10.40 3.24
C ARG A 44 8.58 11.57 2.30
N ASP A 45 9.64 11.57 1.50
CA ASP A 45 9.93 12.69 0.61
C ASP A 45 8.86 12.86 -0.48
N VAL A 46 8.23 11.77 -0.94
CA VAL A 46 7.08 11.81 -1.85
C VAL A 46 5.82 12.34 -1.14
N LEU A 47 5.50 11.81 0.04
CA LEU A 47 4.30 12.24 0.79
C LEU A 47 4.40 13.68 1.30
N ASP A 48 5.61 14.16 1.60
CA ASP A 48 5.89 15.56 1.98
C ASP A 48 5.98 16.49 0.75
N GLY A 49 5.89 15.95 -0.47
CA GLY A 49 5.98 16.72 -1.72
C GLY A 49 7.38 17.29 -2.01
N ARG A 50 8.43 16.76 -1.38
CA ARG A 50 9.83 17.17 -1.62
C ARG A 50 10.39 16.61 -2.92
N ILE A 51 9.94 15.42 -3.31
CA ILE A 51 10.23 14.80 -4.60
C ILE A 51 8.92 14.36 -5.25
N SER A 52 8.81 14.53 -6.57
CA SER A 52 7.60 14.08 -7.28
C SER A 52 7.67 12.58 -7.58
N PHE A 53 6.51 11.96 -7.77
CA PHE A 53 6.45 10.55 -8.17
C PHE A 53 7.11 10.35 -9.55
N ARG A 54 7.04 11.38 -10.40
CA ARG A 54 7.73 11.41 -11.69
C ARG A 54 9.25 11.43 -11.55
N ASP A 55 9.80 12.06 -10.53
CA ASP A 55 11.25 12.07 -10.26
C ASP A 55 11.71 10.69 -9.80
N VAL A 56 10.91 10.03 -8.95
CA VAL A 56 11.15 8.65 -8.51
C VAL A 56 11.12 7.68 -9.70
N ALA A 57 10.12 7.78 -10.57
CA ALA A 57 9.97 6.92 -11.75
C ALA A 57 11.08 7.09 -12.80
N ARG A 58 11.76 8.24 -12.81
CA ARG A 58 12.88 8.53 -13.73
C ARG A 58 14.25 8.20 -13.13
N SER A 59 14.30 7.89 -11.85
CA SER A 59 15.55 7.63 -11.15
C SER A 59 15.95 6.17 -11.27
N SER A 60 17.08 5.91 -11.92
CA SER A 60 17.68 4.57 -11.97
C SER A 60 18.12 4.09 -10.58
N ALA A 61 18.35 5.00 -9.63
CA ALA A 61 18.73 4.66 -8.25
C ALA A 61 17.58 4.02 -7.47
N TYR A 62 16.32 4.25 -7.88
CA TYR A 62 15.13 3.68 -7.23
C TYR A 62 14.52 2.51 -8.00
N ALA A 63 15.02 2.18 -9.20
CA ALA A 63 14.47 1.11 -10.03
C ALA A 63 14.51 -0.26 -9.35
N GLU A 64 15.68 -0.66 -8.84
CA GLU A 64 15.84 -1.93 -8.11
C GLU A 64 15.12 -1.93 -6.75
N PRO A 65 15.22 -0.87 -5.90
CA PRO A 65 14.40 -0.75 -4.70
C PRO A 65 12.90 -0.83 -4.96
N LEU A 66 12.39 -0.22 -6.04
CA LEU A 66 10.96 -0.27 -6.39
C LEU A 66 10.51 -1.66 -6.82
N MET A 67 11.33 -2.40 -7.58
CA MET A 67 11.02 -3.80 -7.92
C MET A 67 10.97 -4.68 -6.66
N ASN A 68 11.95 -4.52 -5.76
CA ASN A 68 11.97 -5.22 -4.48
C ASN A 68 10.78 -4.84 -3.58
N ALA A 69 10.39 -3.56 -3.57
CA ALA A 69 9.21 -3.07 -2.86
C ALA A 69 7.92 -3.66 -3.43
N GLN A 70 7.82 -3.77 -4.75
CA GLN A 70 6.68 -4.38 -5.43
C GLN A 70 6.56 -5.86 -5.08
N GLU A 71 7.67 -6.61 -5.04
CA GLU A 71 7.64 -8.00 -4.57
C GLU A 71 7.28 -8.13 -3.09
N ALA A 72 7.87 -7.29 -2.21
CA ALA A 72 7.55 -7.29 -0.79
C ALA A 72 6.07 -6.95 -0.54
N PHE A 73 5.52 -6.03 -1.34
CA PHE A 73 4.12 -5.68 -1.35
C PHE A 73 3.23 -6.85 -1.79
N LEU A 74 3.54 -7.52 -2.91
CA LEU A 74 2.78 -8.69 -3.37
C LEU A 74 2.79 -9.82 -2.31
N ARG A 75 3.93 -10.01 -1.63
CA ARG A 75 4.03 -10.96 -0.51
C ARG A 75 3.15 -10.53 0.67
N TRP A 76 3.23 -9.29 1.12
CA TRP A 76 2.39 -8.78 2.20
C TRP A 76 0.91 -8.85 1.86
N GLN A 77 0.52 -8.44 0.66
CA GLN A 77 -0.87 -8.51 0.19
C GLN A 77 -1.37 -9.97 0.21
N SER A 78 -0.58 -10.93 -0.27
CA SER A 78 -0.95 -12.35 -0.20
C SER A 78 -1.13 -12.86 1.23
N GLN A 79 -0.32 -12.39 2.17
CA GLN A 79 -0.40 -12.79 3.58
C GLN A 79 -1.60 -12.16 4.29
N VAL A 80 -1.91 -10.89 4.00
CA VAL A 80 -3.08 -10.20 4.55
C VAL A 80 -4.37 -10.80 4.01
N GLU A 81 -4.45 -11.04 2.70
CA GLU A 81 -5.60 -11.73 2.09
C GLU A 81 -5.80 -13.12 2.70
N GLU A 82 -4.73 -13.86 2.98
CA GLU A 82 -4.81 -15.18 3.63
C GLU A 82 -5.28 -15.07 5.08
N GLU A 83 -4.79 -14.12 5.88
CA GLU A 83 -5.25 -13.87 7.25
C GLU A 83 -6.68 -13.34 7.32
N GLU A 84 -7.07 -12.46 6.41
CA GLU A 84 -8.42 -11.91 6.34
C GLU A 84 -9.42 -12.97 5.89
N HIS A 85 -9.05 -13.77 4.88
CA HIS A 85 -9.82 -14.95 4.48
C HIS A 85 -9.92 -15.97 5.62
N ALA A 86 -8.83 -16.23 6.35
CA ALA A 86 -8.84 -17.12 7.51
C ALA A 86 -9.75 -16.60 8.64
N ARG A 87 -9.76 -15.28 8.90
CA ARG A 87 -10.68 -14.64 9.86
C ARG A 87 -12.13 -14.76 9.43
N LEU A 88 -12.43 -14.49 8.16
CA LEU A 88 -13.77 -14.64 7.59
C LEU A 88 -14.28 -16.09 7.67
N VAL A 89 -13.41 -17.06 7.41
CA VAL A 89 -13.73 -18.49 7.55
C VAL A 89 -13.96 -18.85 9.02
N ALA A 90 -13.14 -18.36 9.94
CA ALA A 90 -13.28 -18.61 11.38
C ALA A 90 -14.58 -18.01 11.95
N GLU A 91 -14.91 -16.75 11.62
CA GLU A 91 -16.17 -16.12 12.02
C GLU A 91 -17.39 -16.84 11.44
N THR A 92 -17.28 -17.31 10.19
CA THR A 92 -18.36 -18.07 9.53
C THR A 92 -18.54 -19.44 10.19
N GLN A 93 -17.45 -20.13 10.56
CA GLN A 93 -17.51 -21.38 11.31
C GLN A 93 -18.09 -21.17 12.71
N GLU A 94 -17.71 -20.12 13.42
CA GLU A 94 -18.24 -19.80 14.74
C GLU A 94 -19.75 -19.53 14.70
N ARG A 95 -20.25 -18.79 13.70
CA ARG A 95 -21.70 -18.56 13.52
C ARG A 95 -22.48 -19.80 13.09
N LEU A 96 -21.89 -20.69 12.29
CA LEU A 96 -22.60 -21.87 11.78
C LEU A 96 -22.59 -23.05 12.76
N TYR A 97 -21.54 -23.18 13.57
CA TYR A 97 -21.38 -24.29 14.51
C TYR A 97 -21.62 -23.91 15.98
N GLY A 98 -21.69 -22.61 16.32
CA GLY A 98 -22.01 -22.14 17.68
C GLY A 98 -23.51 -22.14 18.03
N ASP A 99 -24.40 -22.26 17.04
CA ASP A 99 -25.86 -22.20 17.21
C ASP A 99 -26.54 -23.58 17.33
N GLN A 100 -25.79 -24.69 17.29
CA GLN A 100 -26.35 -26.05 17.35
C GLN A 100 -26.36 -26.71 18.74
N ASP A 101 -26.00 -25.99 19.81
CA ASP A 101 -25.91 -26.53 21.18
C ASP A 101 -26.71 -25.71 22.22
N SER A 102 -27.97 -25.35 21.91
CA SER A 102 -28.96 -24.86 22.90
C SER A 102 -30.32 -25.52 22.76
#